data_AF-A0A4R9WV22-F1
#
_entry.id   AF-A0A4R9WV22-F1
#
_cell.length_a   1.000
_cell.length_b   1.000
_cell.length_c   1.000
_cell.angle_alpha   90.00
_cell.angle_beta   90.00
_cell.angle_gamma   90.00
#
_symmetry.space_group_name_H-M   'P 1'
#
loop_
_entity.id
_entity.type
_entity.pdbx_description
1 polymer ?
#
loop_
_entity_poly.entity_id
_entity_poly.type
_entity_poly.pdbx_seq_one_letter_code
_entity_poly.pdbx_strand_id
1 'polypeptide(L)'
;MKTLLTATAIALLAGTPAAFAQSNDGNDVAPMAADNKVDTQTFVTTVPNANEFEIQSSRLAEEKSPSDDVKAFADEMIKDHTKAAEDFKAAMSQGQTTASIKPEI
;
A
#
# COMPACT_ATOMS: atom_id res chain seq x y z
N MET A 1 -6.79 -42.32 34.81
CA MET A 1 -8.03 -42.92 34.24
C MET A 1 -8.23 -42.32 32.86
N LYS A 2 -8.38 -43.18 31.86
CA LYS A 2 -8.54 -42.85 30.44
C LYS A 2 -10.05 -42.70 30.17
N THR A 3 -10.48 -41.61 29.55
CA THR A 3 -11.87 -41.49 29.06
C THR A 3 -11.86 -41.13 27.58
N LEU A 4 -12.49 -42.01 26.81
CA LEU A 4 -12.79 -41.93 25.38
C LEU A 4 -14.19 -41.31 25.21
N LEU A 5 -14.40 -40.51 24.16
CA LEU A 5 -15.73 -40.23 23.57
C LEU A 5 -15.51 -39.94 22.07
N THR A 6 -15.69 -40.96 21.22
CA THR A 6 -16.89 -41.29 20.40
C THR A 6 -17.01 -40.46 19.13
N ALA A 7 -16.69 -41.12 18.02
CA ALA A 7 -17.09 -40.77 16.68
C ALA A 7 -18.55 -41.17 16.43
N THR A 8 -19.31 -40.33 15.73
CA THR A 8 -20.56 -40.73 15.07
C THR A 8 -20.60 -40.12 13.68
N ALA A 9 -20.82 -40.97 12.69
CA ALA A 9 -20.78 -40.67 11.28
C ALA A 9 -22.20 -40.72 10.67
N ILE A 10 -22.47 -39.75 9.77
CA ILE A 10 -23.23 -39.83 8.51
C ILE A 10 -24.77 -40.07 8.54
N ALA A 11 -25.53 -39.14 7.95
CA ALA A 11 -26.34 -39.32 6.72
C ALA A 11 -27.14 -38.03 6.40
N LEU A 12 -26.76 -37.29 5.35
CA LEU A 12 -27.46 -37.18 4.04
C LEU A 12 -28.89 -36.61 4.09
N LEU A 13 -29.07 -35.41 3.54
CA LEU A 13 -30.26 -35.07 2.74
C LEU A 13 -29.87 -34.17 1.56
N ALA A 14 -30.35 -34.57 0.39
CA ALA A 14 -29.90 -34.19 -0.94
C ALA A 14 -30.31 -32.77 -1.37
N GLY A 15 -29.46 -32.15 -2.20
CA GLY A 15 -29.78 -30.90 -2.89
C GLY A 15 -28.63 -30.38 -3.76
N THR A 16 -28.31 -31.08 -4.85
CA THR A 16 -27.62 -30.49 -6.02
C THR A 16 -28.64 -30.38 -7.14
N PRO A 17 -28.79 -29.21 -7.78
CA PRO A 17 -27.91 -28.83 -8.89
C PRO A 17 -27.48 -27.35 -8.77
N ALA A 18 -26.42 -26.83 -9.36
CA ALA A 18 -25.50 -27.31 -10.36
C ALA A 18 -24.12 -26.76 -9.97
N ALA A 19 -23.09 -27.58 -10.15
CA ALA A 19 -21.76 -27.05 -10.30
C ALA A 19 -21.77 -26.18 -11.57
N PHE A 20 -21.71 -24.86 -11.44
CA PHE A 20 -21.08 -24.08 -12.49
C PHE A 20 -19.63 -24.52 -12.47
N ALA A 21 -19.29 -25.42 -13.40
CA ALA A 21 -17.94 -25.58 -13.85
C ALA A 21 -17.52 -24.19 -14.36
N GLN A 22 -16.82 -23.42 -13.53
CA GLN A 22 -16.08 -22.28 -14.01
C GLN A 22 -14.92 -22.90 -14.78
N SER A 23 -15.17 -23.11 -16.08
CA SER A 23 -14.13 -23.38 -17.05
C SER A 23 -13.17 -22.21 -16.97
N ASN A 24 -12.07 -22.40 -16.25
CA ASN A 24 -10.89 -21.56 -16.33
C ASN A 24 -10.25 -21.83 -17.70
N ASP A 25 -10.89 -21.31 -18.75
CA ASP A 25 -10.31 -21.20 -20.07
C ASP A 25 -10.02 -19.73 -20.32
N GLY A 26 -8.73 -19.43 -20.50
CA GLY A 26 -8.25 -18.20 -21.12
C GLY A 26 -8.28 -16.96 -20.25
N ASN A 27 -7.12 -16.61 -19.68
CA ASN A 27 -6.43 -15.33 -19.84
C ASN A 27 -7.18 -13.97 -19.64
N ASP A 28 -8.43 -13.93 -19.21
CA ASP A 28 -9.18 -12.68 -19.05
C ASP A 28 -9.02 -12.14 -17.62
N VAL A 29 -7.79 -11.75 -17.27
CA VAL A 29 -7.61 -10.63 -16.37
C VAL A 29 -8.12 -9.40 -17.13
N ALA A 30 -9.37 -9.01 -16.88
CA ALA A 30 -9.88 -7.72 -17.33
C ALA A 30 -8.83 -6.64 -17.02
N PRO A 31 -8.51 -5.72 -17.94
CA PRO A 31 -7.51 -4.69 -17.66
C PRO A 31 -7.94 -3.98 -16.39
N MET A 32 -7.15 -4.08 -15.31
CA MET A 32 -7.36 -3.24 -14.14
C MET A 32 -7.37 -1.80 -14.65
N ALA A 33 -8.53 -1.15 -14.52
CA ALA A 33 -8.83 0.13 -15.13
C ALA A 33 -7.61 1.07 -15.05
N ALA A 34 -7.11 1.48 -16.22
CA ALA A 34 -5.97 2.39 -16.36
C ALA A 34 -6.30 3.84 -15.93
N ASP A 35 -7.45 4.07 -15.29
CA ASP A 35 -8.09 5.38 -15.22
C ASP A 35 -7.69 6.23 -13.98
N ASN A 36 -6.97 5.64 -13.03
CA ASN A 36 -6.52 6.34 -11.81
C ASN A 36 -4.98 6.52 -11.72
N LYS A 37 -4.27 6.59 -12.85
CA LYS A 37 -2.83 6.90 -12.81
C LYS A 37 -2.61 8.41 -12.75
N VAL A 38 -1.89 8.86 -11.72
CA VAL A 38 -1.30 10.21 -11.70
C VAL A 38 -0.19 10.23 -12.75
N ASP A 39 -0.26 11.17 -13.70
CA ASP A 39 0.78 11.32 -14.70
C ASP A 39 2.08 11.85 -14.07
N THR A 40 3.21 11.59 -14.74
CA THR A 40 4.54 11.99 -14.25
C THR A 40 4.61 13.48 -13.93
N GLN A 41 4.02 14.35 -14.76
CA GLN A 41 4.12 15.80 -14.58
C GLN A 41 3.33 16.26 -13.35
N THR A 42 2.11 15.75 -13.19
CA THR A 42 1.32 15.98 -11.97
C THR A 42 2.04 15.48 -10.72
N PHE A 43 2.66 14.29 -10.79
CA PHE A 43 3.41 13.75 -9.65
C PHE A 43 4.59 14.64 -9.26
N VAL A 44 5.47 14.97 -10.21
CA VAL A 44 6.71 15.72 -9.91
C VAL A 44 6.45 17.15 -9.45
N THR A 45 5.30 17.72 -9.81
CA THR A 45 4.89 19.06 -9.37
C THR A 45 4.16 19.06 -8.03
N THR A 46 3.47 17.98 -7.68
CA THR A 46 2.65 17.90 -6.45
C THR A 46 3.45 17.41 -5.25
N VAL A 47 4.23 16.35 -5.43
CA VAL A 47 4.88 15.63 -4.32
C VAL A 47 5.82 16.49 -3.48
N PRO A 48 6.65 17.39 -4.04
CA PRO A 48 7.52 18.24 -3.22
C PRO A 48 6.74 19.11 -2.22
N ASN A 49 5.58 19.64 -2.63
CA ASN A 49 4.74 20.47 -1.76
C ASN A 49 4.04 19.65 -0.68
N ALA A 50 3.55 18.45 -1.04
CA ALA A 50 2.95 17.52 -0.08
C ALA A 50 3.98 17.08 0.99
N ASN A 51 5.20 16.74 0.57
CA ASN A 51 6.27 16.34 1.46
C ASN A 51 6.66 17.47 2.44
N GLU A 52 6.76 18.71 1.95
CA GLU A 52 7.04 19.87 2.82
C GLU A 52 5.92 20.10 3.84
N PHE A 53 4.66 19.95 3.44
CA PHE A 53 3.53 20.01 4.37
C PHE A 53 3.63 18.92 5.45
N GLU A 54 3.96 17.68 5.07
CA GLU A 54 4.13 16.58 6.02
C GLU A 54 5.24 16.85 7.03
N ILE A 55 6.38 17.40 6.59
CA ILE A 55 7.47 17.83 7.48
C ILE A 55 6.99 18.91 8.44
N GLN A 56 6.35 19.98 7.95
CA GLN A 56 5.89 21.08 8.80
C GLN A 56 4.82 20.64 9.80
N SER A 57 3.89 19.79 9.37
CA SER A 57 2.87 19.21 10.23
C SER A 57 3.49 18.35 11.33
N SER A 58 4.53 17.58 11.01
CA SER A 58 5.27 16.76 11.97
C SER A 58 6.05 17.62 12.96
N ARG A 59 6.70 18.71 12.52
CA ARG A 59 7.34 19.68 13.44
C ARG A 59 6.35 20.28 14.42
N LEU A 60 5.13 20.61 13.96
CA LEU A 60 4.08 21.09 14.86
C LEU A 60 3.66 20.01 15.86
N ALA A 61 3.53 18.75 15.43
CA ALA A 61 3.21 17.63 16.32
C ALA A 61 4.30 17.40 17.37
N GLU A 62 5.57 17.45 16.97
CA GLU A 62 6.74 17.36 17.85
C GLU A 62 6.71 18.46 18.92
N GLU A 63 6.41 19.70 18.53
CA GLU A 63 6.39 20.86 19.43
C GLU A 63 5.18 20.85 20.39
N LYS A 64 3.99 20.47 19.88
CA LYS A 64 2.72 20.70 20.59
C LYS A 64 2.14 19.46 21.26
N SER A 65 2.53 18.25 20.85
CA SER A 65 1.94 17.04 21.41
C SER A 65 2.30 16.85 22.88
N PRO A 66 1.38 16.43 23.74
CA PRO A 66 1.69 15.98 25.10
C PRO A 66 2.11 14.50 25.18
N SER A 67 1.99 13.75 24.06
CA SER A 67 2.32 12.32 24.00
C SER A 67 3.74 12.10 23.48
N ASP A 68 4.56 11.38 24.25
CA ASP A 68 5.93 11.04 23.86
C ASP A 68 5.98 10.15 22.61
N ASP A 69 5.03 9.21 22.46
CA ASP A 69 4.92 8.36 21.28
C ASP A 69 4.64 9.18 20.01
N VAL A 70 3.76 10.19 20.10
CA VAL A 70 3.47 11.08 18.98
C VAL A 70 4.69 11.93 18.61
N LYS A 71 5.47 12.39 19.60
CA LYS A 71 6.72 13.12 19.32
C LYS A 71 7.77 12.25 18.65
N ALA A 72 7.93 11.01 19.13
CA ALA A 72 8.86 10.05 18.54
C ALA A 72 8.49 9.76 17.08
N PHE A 73 7.20 9.56 16.80
CA PHE A 73 6.73 9.37 15.42
C PHE A 73 6.92 10.63 14.57
N ALA A 74 6.69 11.82 15.13
CA ALA A 74 6.93 13.08 14.43
C ALA A 74 8.42 13.26 14.03
N ASP A 75 9.36 12.90 14.91
CA ASP A 75 10.80 12.92 14.61
C ASP A 75 11.15 11.95 13.46
N GLU A 76 10.59 10.74 13.49
CA GLU A 76 10.74 9.76 12.40
C GLU A 76 10.22 10.30 11.07
N MET A 77 9.01 10.88 11.07
CA MET A 77 8.40 11.49 9.88
C MET A 77 9.25 12.65 9.33
N ILE A 78 9.78 13.53 10.20
CA ILE A 78 10.66 14.63 9.77
C ILE A 78 11.90 14.07 9.09
N LYS A 79 12.54 13.07 9.69
CA LYS A 79 13.76 12.46 9.16
C LYS A 79 13.52 11.80 7.80
N ASP A 80 12.51 10.96 7.71
CA ASP A 80 12.25 10.15 6.52
C ASP A 80 11.76 11.01 5.35
N HIS A 81 10.87 11.97 5.60
CA HIS A 81 10.40 12.89 4.55
C HIS A 81 11.47 13.91 4.14
N THR A 82 12.38 14.30 5.04
CA THR A 82 13.55 15.11 4.64
C THR A 82 14.44 14.31 3.69
N LYS A 83 14.74 13.06 4.04
CA LYS A 83 15.51 12.18 3.17
C LYS A 83 14.81 11.94 1.83
N ALA A 84 13.51 11.71 1.84
CA ALA A 84 12.73 11.53 0.61
C ALA A 84 12.79 12.76 -0.30
N ALA A 85 12.76 13.99 0.26
CA ALA A 85 12.92 15.22 -0.52
C ALA A 85 14.32 15.32 -1.17
N GLU A 86 15.37 14.98 -0.42
CA GLU A 86 16.74 14.97 -0.92
C GLU A 86 16.93 13.96 -2.05
N ASP A 87 16.47 12.73 -1.85
CA ASP A 87 16.52 11.66 -2.84
C ASP A 87 15.70 12.02 -4.09
N PHE A 88 14.50 12.57 -3.91
CA PHE A 88 13.65 13.02 -5.02
C PHE A 88 14.33 14.11 -5.85
N LYS A 89 14.93 15.11 -5.18
CA LYS A 89 15.70 16.17 -5.86
C LYS A 89 16.89 15.59 -6.62
N ALA A 90 17.61 14.64 -6.03
CA ALA A 90 18.74 13.97 -6.67
C ALA A 90 18.28 13.19 -7.92
N ALA A 91 17.22 12.39 -7.82
CA ALA A 91 16.63 11.65 -8.94
C ALA A 91 16.22 12.59 -10.07
N MET A 92 15.60 13.73 -9.75
CA MET A 92 15.18 14.71 -10.74
C MET A 92 16.35 15.40 -11.44
N SER A 93 17.44 15.69 -10.71
CA SER A 93 18.66 16.23 -11.31
C SER A 93 19.33 15.25 -12.29
N GLN A 94 19.11 13.95 -12.11
CA GLN A 94 19.61 12.88 -12.98
C GLN A 94 18.63 12.54 -14.12
N GLY A 95 17.49 13.23 -14.22
CA GLY A 95 16.46 12.94 -15.24
C GLY A 95 15.70 11.64 -14.99
N GLN A 96 15.78 11.06 -13.80
CA GLN A 96 15.03 9.85 -13.45
C GLN A 96 13.56 10.20 -13.24
N THR A 97 12.70 9.79 -14.17
CA THR A 97 11.24 9.93 -14.04
C THR A 97 10.61 8.57 -13.78
N THR A 98 9.36 8.55 -13.29
CA THR A 98 8.55 7.31 -13.15
C THR A 98 8.41 6.54 -14.46
N ALA A 99 8.51 7.21 -15.62
CA ALA A 99 8.56 6.56 -16.94
C ALA A 99 9.89 5.86 -17.25
N SER A 100 10.97 6.21 -16.54
CA SER A 100 12.33 5.68 -16.74
C SER A 100 12.67 4.52 -15.82
N ILE A 101 11.84 4.23 -14.82
CA ILE A 101 12.06 3.13 -13.86
C ILE A 101 11.35 1.88 -14.39
N LYS A 102 12.12 0.89 -14.85
CA LYS A 102 11.58 -0.44 -15.16
C LYS A 102 11.37 -1.18 -13.84
N PRO A 103 10.16 -1.66 -13.50
CA PRO A 103 9.99 -2.49 -12.32
C PRO A 103 10.86 -3.74 -12.46
N GLU A 104 11.72 -4.00 -11.49
CA GLU A 104 12.33 -5.32 -11.36
C GLU A 104 11.24 -6.26 -10.84
N ILE A 105 10.92 -7.27 -11.65
CA ILE A 105 9.97 -8.36 -11.36
C ILE A 105 10.74 -9.56 -10.84
#